data_AF-A0A932P0R0-F1
#
_entry.id   AF-A0A932P0R0-F1
#
_cell.length_a   1.000
_cell.length_b   1.000
_cell.length_c   1.000
_cell.angle_alpha   90.00
_cell.angle_beta   90.00
_cell.angle_gamma   90.00
#
_symmetry.space_group_name_H-M   'P 1'
#
loop_
_entity.id
_entity.type
_entity.pdbx_description
1 polymer ?
#
loop_
_entity_poly.entity_id
_entity_poly.type
_entity_poly.pdbx_seq_one_letter_code
_entity_poly.pdbx_strand_id
1 'polypeptide(L)'
;MAILFILPASAPAPKAGGLPSAPRPETAKPSSPQPSAAAPQEPDDEKKAAGRIKRLASTGKCREAIEAADRFAALYPDSPRLASVLWDQAECHRSISRGGSRGGQ
;
A
#
# COMPACT_ATOMS: atom_id res chain seq x y z
N MET A 1 20.47 -23.07 42.70
CA MET A 1 20.22 -22.82 41.26
C MET A 1 21.14 -21.69 40.83
N ALA A 2 22.25 -22.01 40.16
CA ALA A 2 23.22 -21.04 39.68
C ALA A 2 23.33 -21.22 38.16
N ILE A 3 23.08 -20.16 37.39
CA ILE A 3 23.22 -20.17 35.93
C ILE A 3 24.37 -19.22 35.59
N LEU A 4 25.44 -19.81 35.09
CA LEU A 4 26.64 -19.16 34.58
C LEU A 4 26.30 -18.24 33.40
N PHE A 5 26.71 -16.98 33.48
CA PHE A 5 26.82 -16.09 32.33
C PHE A 5 28.07 -16.47 31.52
N ILE A 6 27.91 -16.71 30.22
CA ILE A 6 29.03 -16.86 29.29
C ILE A 6 28.85 -15.83 28.16
N LEU A 7 29.62 -14.75 28.24
CA LEU A 7 29.94 -13.85 27.13
C LEU A 7 31.14 -14.43 26.36
N PRO A 8 31.12 -14.47 25.02
CA PRO A 8 32.36 -14.41 24.25
C PRO A 8 32.56 -13.00 23.70
N ALA A 9 33.50 -12.29 24.33
CA ALA A 9 34.16 -11.13 23.76
C ALA A 9 35.07 -11.60 22.61
N SER A 10 34.87 -11.05 21.42
CA SER A 10 35.79 -11.24 20.30
C SER A 10 36.07 -9.88 19.67
N ALA A 11 37.26 -9.37 19.98
CA ALA A 11 37.85 -8.22 19.32
C ALA A 11 38.29 -8.58 17.89
N PRO A 12 38.45 -7.58 17.03
CA PRO A 12 39.76 -7.45 16.40
C PRO A 12 40.23 -5.99 16.32
N ALA A 13 41.52 -5.80 16.62
CA ALA A 13 42.26 -4.60 16.22
C ALA A 13 42.65 -4.70 14.74
N PRO A 14 42.80 -3.55 14.05
CA PRO A 14 43.95 -3.44 13.17
C PRO A 14 44.72 -2.12 13.40
N LYS A 15 46.04 -2.28 13.55
CA LYS A 15 47.01 -1.20 13.47
C LYS A 15 47.19 -0.76 12.02
N ALA A 16 47.14 0.56 11.85
CA ALA A 16 47.91 1.42 10.96
C ALA A 16 48.61 0.81 9.72
N GLY A 17 48.34 1.41 8.57
CA GLY A 17 49.32 1.49 7.50
C GLY A 17 48.73 1.64 6.09
N GLY A 18 48.85 2.85 5.53
CA GLY A 18 49.08 3.03 4.09
C GLY A 18 47.85 3.08 3.18
N LEU A 19 47.41 4.30 2.87
CA LEU A 19 47.03 4.66 1.48
C LEU A 19 48.26 4.39 0.58
N PRO A 20 48.11 4.01 -0.71
CA PRO A 20 47.36 4.83 -1.65
C PRO A 20 46.65 4.12 -2.82
N SER A 21 45.89 4.94 -3.53
CA SER A 21 45.53 4.83 -4.95
C SER A 21 44.37 3.91 -5.32
N ALA A 22 43.24 4.58 -5.56
CA ALA A 22 42.11 4.07 -6.32
C ALA A 22 42.54 3.53 -7.69
N PRO A 23 41.91 2.43 -8.09
CA PRO A 23 41.24 2.37 -9.38
C PRO A 23 39.74 2.23 -9.12
N ARG A 24 38.98 3.19 -9.65
CA ARG A 24 37.51 3.22 -9.72
C ARG A 24 36.97 1.84 -10.12
N PRO A 25 36.25 1.11 -9.24
CA PRO A 25 35.44 0.00 -9.68
C PRO A 25 34.10 0.57 -10.15
N GLU A 26 33.80 0.31 -11.41
CA GLU A 26 32.46 0.30 -11.96
C GLU A 26 31.53 -0.44 -11.00
N THR A 27 30.64 0.29 -10.33
CA THR A 27 29.62 -0.27 -9.46
C THR A 27 28.59 -0.98 -10.33
N ALA A 28 28.84 -2.25 -10.65
CA ALA A 28 27.80 -3.21 -10.95
C ALA A 28 26.93 -3.36 -9.69
N LYS A 29 25.88 -2.54 -9.60
CA LYS A 29 24.87 -2.63 -8.54
C LYS A 29 24.01 -3.86 -8.83
N PRO A 30 23.91 -4.82 -7.90
CA PRO A 30 23.09 -6.00 -8.10
C PRO A 30 21.61 -5.60 -8.25
N SER A 31 20.97 -6.32 -9.16
CA SER A 31 19.54 -6.34 -9.42
C SER A 31 18.76 -6.54 -8.12
N SER A 32 18.04 -5.50 -7.72
CA SER A 32 16.80 -5.64 -6.96
C SER A 32 15.76 -4.86 -7.73
N PRO A 33 14.65 -5.48 -8.17
CA PRO A 33 13.52 -4.71 -8.67
C PRO A 33 13.00 -3.93 -7.46
N GLN A 34 13.35 -2.63 -7.39
CA GLN A 34 12.52 -1.74 -6.61
C GLN A 34 11.12 -1.87 -7.24
N PRO A 35 10.08 -2.27 -6.49
CA PRO A 35 8.76 -1.87 -6.91
C PRO A 35 8.82 -0.36 -6.90
N SER A 36 8.87 0.26 -8.08
CA SER A 36 8.63 1.68 -8.23
C SER A 36 7.28 1.92 -7.60
N ALA A 37 7.29 2.30 -6.32
CA ALA A 37 6.15 2.86 -5.63
C ALA A 37 5.63 3.92 -6.58
N ALA A 38 4.44 3.65 -7.09
CA ALA A 38 3.75 4.49 -8.04
C ALA A 38 3.90 5.94 -7.58
N ALA A 39 4.27 6.81 -8.51
CA ALA A 39 4.30 8.25 -8.30
C ALA A 39 3.07 8.66 -7.47
N PRO A 40 3.20 9.55 -6.48
CA PRO A 40 2.07 10.11 -5.75
C PRO A 40 1.01 10.48 -6.77
N GLN A 41 -0.06 9.70 -6.85
CA GLN A 41 -1.12 9.99 -7.79
C GLN A 41 -1.72 11.30 -7.31
N GLU A 42 -1.69 12.29 -8.19
CA GLU A 42 -2.05 13.67 -7.90
C GLU A 42 -3.40 13.71 -7.14
N PRO A 43 -3.56 14.59 -6.15
CA PRO A 43 -4.78 14.68 -5.33
C PRO A 43 -6.07 14.87 -6.17
N ASP A 44 -5.93 15.33 -7.41
CA ASP A 44 -7.02 15.41 -8.39
C ASP A 44 -7.51 14.05 -8.89
N ASP A 45 -6.61 13.08 -9.10
CA ASP A 45 -6.98 11.72 -9.50
C ASP A 45 -7.70 10.98 -8.38
N GLU A 46 -7.24 11.16 -7.13
CA GLU A 46 -7.91 10.67 -5.94
C GLU A 46 -9.35 11.24 -5.86
N LYS A 47 -9.48 12.56 -5.93
CA LYS A 47 -10.79 13.23 -5.84
C LYS A 47 -11.72 12.78 -6.97
N LYS A 48 -11.20 12.63 -8.19
CA LYS A 48 -11.96 12.15 -9.35
C LYS A 48 -12.41 10.70 -9.17
N ALA A 49 -11.54 9.84 -8.64
CA ALA A 49 -11.87 8.45 -8.36
C ALA A 49 -12.95 8.34 -7.27
N ALA A 50 -12.79 9.04 -6.15
CA ALA A 50 -13.80 9.11 -5.09
C ALA A 50 -15.14 9.64 -5.62
N GLY A 51 -15.13 10.70 -6.42
CA GLY A 51 -16.33 11.26 -7.04
C GLY A 51 -17.01 10.31 -8.02
N ARG A 52 -16.25 9.48 -8.73
CA ARG A 52 -16.80 8.43 -9.61
C ARG A 52 -17.48 7.34 -8.80
N ILE A 53 -16.86 6.87 -7.72
CA ILE A 53 -17.41 5.84 -6.83
C ILE A 53 -18.77 6.30 -6.27
N LYS A 54 -18.82 7.52 -5.73
CA LYS A 54 -20.07 8.11 -5.23
C LYS A 54 -21.18 8.13 -6.28
N ARG A 55 -20.86 8.54 -7.52
CA ARG A 55 -21.84 8.53 -8.63
C ARG A 55 -22.33 7.12 -8.97
N LEU A 56 -21.43 6.12 -8.98
CA LEU A 56 -21.81 4.73 -9.24
C LEU A 56 -22.74 4.20 -8.14
N ALA A 57 -22.42 4.48 -6.87
CA ALA A 57 -23.26 4.12 -5.73
C ALA A 57 -24.66 4.78 -5.83
N SER A 58 -24.72 6.09 -6.06
CA SER A 58 -26.00 6.82 -6.17
C SER A 58 -26.86 6.42 -7.38
N THR A 59 -26.24 5.91 -8.46
CA THR A 59 -26.98 5.42 -9.64
C THR A 59 -27.39 3.96 -9.53
N GLY A 60 -27.13 3.32 -8.38
CA GLY A 60 -27.48 1.91 -8.13
C GLY A 60 -26.54 0.91 -8.80
N LYS A 61 -25.44 1.36 -9.41
CA LYS A 61 -24.39 0.52 -10.00
C LYS A 61 -23.47 -0.03 -8.91
N CYS A 62 -24.07 -0.77 -7.97
CA CYS A 62 -23.44 -1.18 -6.72
C CYS A 62 -22.20 -2.06 -6.94
N ARG A 63 -22.24 -2.96 -7.93
CA ARG A 63 -21.10 -3.83 -8.25
C ARG A 63 -19.89 -3.03 -8.73
N GLU A 64 -20.09 -2.13 -9.70
CA GLU A 64 -19.02 -1.26 -10.21
C GLU A 64 -18.51 -0.30 -9.12
N ALA A 65 -19.39 0.20 -8.24
CA ALA A 65 -19.02 1.06 -7.13
C ALA A 65 -18.10 0.33 -6.13
N ILE A 66 -18.43 -0.92 -5.79
CA ILE A 66 -17.63 -1.75 -4.88
C ILE A 66 -16.26 -2.06 -5.47
N GLU A 67 -16.20 -2.47 -6.75
CA GLU A 67 -14.91 -2.75 -7.42
C GLU A 67 -14.03 -1.49 -7.52
N ALA A 68 -14.63 -0.33 -7.77
CA ALA A 68 -13.90 0.93 -7.81
C ALA A 68 -13.43 1.37 -6.41
N ALA A 69 -14.24 1.14 -5.36
CA ALA A 69 -13.88 1.41 -3.98
C ALA A 69 -12.71 0.54 -3.49
N ASP A 70 -12.70 -0.75 -3.83
CA ASP A 70 -11.60 -1.65 -3.49
C ASP A 70 -10.27 -1.20 -4.11
N ARG A 71 -10.29 -0.86 -5.41
CA ARG A 71 -9.10 -0.29 -6.09
C ARG A 71 -8.69 1.05 -5.49
N PHE A 72 -9.64 1.88 -5.08
CA PHE A 72 -9.34 3.16 -4.44
C PHE A 72 -8.65 2.94 -3.08
N ALA A 73 -9.12 1.99 -2.28
CA ALA A 73 -8.49 1.64 -1.00
C ALA A 73 -7.07 1.07 -1.19
N ALA A 74 -6.85 0.28 -2.25
CA ALA A 74 -5.54 -0.26 -2.58
C ALA A 74 -4.54 0.81 -3.07
N LEU A 75 -5.02 1.82 -3.80
CA LEU A 75 -4.18 2.90 -4.34
C LEU A 75 -3.96 4.05 -3.36
N TYR A 76 -4.95 4.34 -2.52
CA TYR A 76 -4.95 5.49 -1.60
C TYR A 76 -5.35 5.09 -0.17
N PRO A 77 -4.54 4.26 0.52
CA PRO A 77 -4.87 3.78 1.86
C PRO A 77 -4.91 4.90 2.92
N ASP A 78 -4.14 5.98 2.73
CA ASP A 78 -4.07 7.12 3.65
C ASP A 78 -4.93 8.32 3.21
N SER A 79 -5.80 8.13 2.21
CA SER A 79 -6.65 9.22 1.73
C SER A 79 -7.68 9.65 2.78
N PRO A 80 -7.86 10.96 3.03
CA PRO A 80 -8.95 11.43 3.88
C PRO A 80 -10.34 11.12 3.28
N ARG A 81 -10.42 10.82 1.98
CA ARG A 81 -11.67 10.43 1.29
C ARG A 81 -11.97 8.94 1.40
N LEU A 82 -11.02 8.13 1.88
CA LEU A 82 -11.20 6.69 2.00
C LEU A 82 -12.42 6.35 2.86
N ALA A 83 -12.60 7.04 3.98
CA ALA A 83 -13.77 6.83 4.85
C ALA A 83 -15.09 7.05 4.11
N SER A 84 -15.19 8.08 3.25
CA SER A 84 -16.38 8.31 2.43
C SER A 84 -16.56 7.23 1.37
N VAL A 85 -15.48 6.80 0.72
CA VAL A 85 -15.52 5.72 -0.28
C VAL A 85 -15.98 4.40 0.34
N LEU A 86 -15.47 4.04 1.52
CA LEU A 86 -15.88 2.84 2.25
C LEU A 86 -17.34 2.92 2.71
N TRP A 87 -17.83 4.12 3.04
CA TRP A 87 -19.24 4.33 3.32
C TRP A 87 -20.13 4.02 2.10
N ASP A 88 -19.80 4.60 0.94
CA ASP A 88 -20.52 4.34 -0.32
C ASP A 88 -20.49 2.85 -0.69
N GLN A 89 -19.35 2.18 -0.47
CA GLN A 89 -19.20 0.74 -0.64
C GLN A 89 -20.11 -0.05 0.30
N ALA A 90 -20.14 0.29 1.59
CA ALA A 90 -20.99 -0.38 2.57
C ALA A 90 -22.48 -0.19 2.27
N GLU A 91 -22.88 0.99 1.78
CA GLU A 91 -24.24 1.26 1.34
C GLU A 91 -24.62 0.37 0.14
N CYS A 92 -23.71 0.23 -0.83
CA CYS A 92 -23.87 -0.70 -1.95
C CYS A 92 -24.01 -2.16 -1.48
N HIS A 93 -23.18 -2.61 -0.53
CA HIS A 93 -23.32 -3.95 0.05
C HIS A 93 -24.67 -4.15 0.74
N ARG A 94 -25.17 -3.16 1.49
CA ARG A 94 -26.50 -3.20 2.11
C ARG A 94 -27.59 -3.25 1.05
N SER A 95 -27.47 -2.46 -0.01
CA SER A 95 -28.43 -2.42 -1.13
C SER A 95 -28.51 -3.78 -1.83
N ILE A 96 -27.37 -4.39 -2.15
CA ILE A 96 -27.32 -5.75 -2.74
C ILE A 96 -27.87 -6.79 -1.76
N SER A 97 -27.53 -6.71 -0.48
CA SER A 97 -28.01 -7.67 0.52
C SER A 97 -29.52 -7.58 0.73
N ARG A 98 -30.09 -6.37 0.67
CA ARG A 98 -31.55 -6.14 0.76
C ARG A 98 -32.28 -6.42 -0.56
N GLY A 99 -31.64 -6.14 -1.69
CA GLY A 99 -32.16 -6.37 -3.04
C GLY A 99 -32.06 -7.83 -3.50
N GLY A 100 -31.13 -8.59 -2.93
CA GLY A 100 -30.99 -10.04 -3.11
C GLY A 100 -32.15 -10.85 -2.51
N SER A 101 -33.00 -10.24 -1.68
CA SER A 101 -34.29 -10.80 -1.26
C SER A 101 -35.46 -10.47 -2.19
N ARG A 102 -35.24 -9.82 -3.35
CA ARG A 102 -36.26 -9.59 -4.39
C ARG A 102 -36.03 -10.42 -5.66
N GLY A 103 -35.38 -11.58 -5.54
CA GLY A 103 -35.33 -12.60 -6.60
C GLY A 103 -36.59 -13.47 -6.67
N GLY A 104 -37.78 -12.87 -6.66
CA GLY A 104 -39.04 -13.60 -6.67
C GLY A 104 -40.24 -12.68 -6.88
N GLN A 105 -40.39 -12.14 -8.08
CA GLN A 105 -41.67 -11.76 -8.67
C GLN A 105 -41.64 -12.07 -10.16
#